data_AF-A0A2N2QS84-F1
#
_entry.id   AF-A0A2N2QS84-F1
#
_cell.length_a   1.000
_cell.length_b   1.000
_cell.length_c   1.000
_cell.angle_alpha   90.00
_cell.angle_beta   90.00
_cell.angle_gamma   90.00
#
_symmetry.space_group_name_H-M   'P 1'
#
loop_
_entity.id
_entity.type
_entity.pdbx_description
1 polymer ?
#
loop_
_entity_poly.entity_id
_entity_poly.type
_entity_poly.pdbx_seq_one_letter_code
_entity_poly.pdbx_strand_id
1 'polypeptide(L)' 'MTHAQIRDSILSGWPFFGATPDGDVLARYVMYGPVFRWSRNQMVPTPLQGSDLIWWLRVAAEEGDRPPEEG' A
#
# COMPACT_ATOMS: atom_id res chain seq x y z
N MET A 1 -7.60 0.61 5.59
CA MET A 1 -6.52 1.53 6.03
C MET A 1 -6.46 2.66 5.02
N THR A 2 -6.15 3.88 5.47
CA THR A 2 -5.88 4.96 4.51
C THR A 2 -4.57 4.67 3.78
N HIS A 3 -4.40 5.29 2.62
CA HIS A 3 -3.15 5.26 1.88
C HIS A 3 -1.94 5.67 2.74
N ALA A 4 -2.09 6.70 3.57
CA ALA A 4 -1.07 7.13 4.53
C ALA A 4 -0.72 6.05 5.56
N GLN A 5 -1.71 5.38 6.15
CA GLN A 5 -1.47 4.29 7.11
C GLN A 5 -0.74 3.09 6.49
N ILE A 6 -1.07 2.76 5.23
CA ILE A 6 -0.38 1.71 4.46
C ILE A 6 1.08 2.13 4.20
N ARG A 7 1.29 3.36 3.75
CA ARG A 7 2.63 3.94 3.53
C ARG A 7 3.49 3.82 4.77
N ASP A 8 2.98 4.27 5.91
CA ASP A 8 3.72 4.25 7.17
C ASP A 8 4.04 2.82 7.61
N SER A 9 3.12 1.88 7.39
CA SER A 9 3.34 0.44 7.64
C SER A 9 4.45 -0.13 6.76
N ILE A 10 4.48 0.21 5.46
CA ILE A 10 5.53 -0.19 4.53
C ILE A 10 6.90 0.34 4.98
N LEU A 11 6.97 1.62 5.33
CA LEU A 11 8.19 2.31 5.74
C LEU A 11 8.74 1.80 7.08
N SER A 12 7.86 1.38 7.99
CA SER A 12 8.25 0.87 9.31
C SER A 12 9.18 -0.35 9.26
N GLY A 13 9.17 -1.11 8.16
CA GLY A 13 9.88 -2.39 8.06
C GLY A 13 9.13 -3.57 8.68
N TRP A 14 8.12 -3.34 9.51
CA TRP A 14 7.40 -4.38 10.24
C TRP A 14 6.44 -5.19 9.37
N PRO A 15 6.16 -6.46 9.72
CA PRO A 15 5.03 -7.19 9.17
C PRO A 15 3.73 -6.44 9.35
N PHE A 16 2.88 -6.47 8.33
CA PHE A 16 1.56 -5.85 8.38
C PHE A 16 0.62 -6.54 7.40
N PHE A 17 -0.68 -6.29 7.61
CA PHE A 17 -1.75 -6.64 6.68
C PHE A 17 -2.71 -5.47 6.61
N GLY A 18 -3.05 -5.02 5.41
CA GLY A 18 -3.92 -3.87 5.23
C GLY A 18 -4.64 -3.87 3.90
N ALA A 19 -5.91 -3.45 3.90
CA ALA A 19 -6.68 -3.20 2.69
C ALA A 19 -6.77 -1.69 2.42
N THR A 20 -6.62 -1.30 1.16
CA THR A 20 -6.76 0.08 0.67
C THR A 20 -8.24 0.40 0.43
N PRO A 21 -8.62 1.69 0.32
CA PRO A 21 -9.98 2.09 -0.07
C PRO A 21 -10.40 1.54 -1.44
N ASP A 22 -9.45 1.38 -2.36
CA ASP A 22 -9.69 0.86 -3.72
C ASP A 22 -9.86 -0.66 -3.77
N GLY A 23 -9.70 -1.33 -2.62
CA GLY A 23 -9.89 -2.78 -2.49
C GLY A 23 -8.65 -3.61 -2.83
N ASP A 24 -7.47 -2.98 -2.94
CA ASP A 24 -6.20 -3.71 -2.94
C ASP A 24 -5.88 -4.20 -1.52
N VAL A 25 -5.33 -5.39 -1.41
CA VAL A 25 -4.83 -5.95 -0.15
C VAL A 25 -3.31 -5.99 -0.21
N LEU A 26 -2.65 -5.48 0.84
CA LEU A 26 -1.20 -5.48 0.98
C LEU A 26 -0.79 -6.24 2.24
N ALA A 27 0.29 -7.02 2.13
CA ALA A 27 0.87 -7.70 3.28
C ALA A 27 2.39 -7.80 3.20
N ARG A 28 3.04 -7.71 4.35
CA ARG A 28 4.44 -8.10 4.56
C ARG A 28 4.47 -9.15 5.67
N TYR A 29 5.09 -10.29 5.41
CA TYR A 29 5.12 -11.42 6.36
C TYR A 29 6.37 -11.46 7.24
N VAL A 30 7.47 -10.84 6.79
CA VAL A 30 8.77 -10.84 7.50
C VAL A 30 9.36 -9.44 7.52
N MET A 31 10.14 -9.12 8.56
CA MET A 31 10.80 -7.81 8.71
C MET A 31 11.61 -7.45 7.46
N TYR A 32 11.43 -6.22 6.96
CA TYR A 32 12.09 -5.69 5.75
C TYR A 32 11.94 -6.55 4.48
N GLY A 33 11.00 -7.51 4.49
CA GLY A 33 10.70 -8.35 3.36
C GLY A 33 9.86 -7.66 2.29
N PRO A 34 9.57 -8.37 1.18
CA PRO A 34 8.72 -7.85 0.13
C PRO A 34 7.31 -7.55 0.66
N VAL A 35 6.70 -6.53 0.06
CA VAL A 35 5.28 -6.25 0.25
C VAL A 35 4.54 -6.90 -0.90
N PHE A 36 3.59 -7.77 -0.59
CA PHE A 36 2.75 -8.42 -1.58
C PHE A 36 1.45 -7.66 -1.74
N ARG A 37 1.02 -7.45 -2.98
CA ARG A 37 -0.26 -6.83 -3.33
C ARG A 37 -1.17 -7.84 -4.01
N TRP A 38 -2.42 -7.88 -3.59
CA TRP A 38 -3.52 -8.54 -4.29
C TRP A 38 -4.52 -7.49 -4.72
N SER A 39 -4.84 -7.45 -6.01
CA SER A 39 -5.98 -6.70 -6.49
C SER A 39 -7.24 -7.57 -6.46
N ARG A 40 -8.41 -6.92 -6.45
CA ARG A 40 -9.72 -7.61 -6.43
C ARG A 40 -9.74 -8.77 -7.42
N ASN A 41 -10.23 -9.92 -6.94
CA ASN A 41 -10.40 -11.16 -7.71
C ASN A 41 -9.09 -11.78 -8.25
N GLN A 42 -7.92 -11.30 -7.82
CA GLN A 42 -6.64 -11.88 -8.21
C GLN A 42 -6.13 -12.82 -7.11
N MET A 43 -5.90 -14.09 -7.45
CA MET A 43 -5.42 -15.09 -6.49
C MET A 43 -3.89 -15.08 -6.32
N VAL A 44 -3.16 -14.48 -7.26
CA VAL A 44 -1.69 -14.46 -7.26
C VAL A 44 -1.19 -13.12 -6.73
N PRO A 45 -0.45 -13.08 -5.60
CA PRO A 45 0.16 -11.85 -5.12
C PRO A 45 1.25 -11.36 -6.07
N THR A 46 1.27 -10.05 -6.28
CA THR A 46 2.40 -9.39 -6.94
C THR A 46 3.35 -8.82 -5.87
N PRO A 47 4.63 -9.22 -5.84
CA PRO A 47 5.60 -8.58 -4.97
C PRO A 47 5.90 -7.17 -5.48
N LEU A 48 5.67 -6.16 -4.65
CA LEU A 48 6.11 -4.80 -4.92
C LEU A 48 7.60 -4.70 -4.64
N GLN A 49 8.39 -4.38 -5.66
CA GLN A 49 9.83 -4.18 -5.56
C GLN A 49 10.25 -2.86 -6.21
N GLY A 50 11.32 -2.25 -5.69
CA GLY A 50 11.98 -1.10 -6.32
C GLY A 50 11.03 0.02 -6.73
N SER A 51 10.93 0.25 -8.05
CA SER A 51 10.11 1.29 -8.66
C SER A 51 8.61 1.15 -8.38
N ASP A 52 8.10 -0.08 -8.32
CA ASP A 52 6.66 -0.31 -8.12
C ASP A 52 6.25 0.09 -6.71
N LEU A 53 7.11 -0.19 -5.73
CA LEU A 53 6.93 0.24 -4.36
C LEU A 53 7.01 1.77 -4.25
N ILE A 54 7.98 2.40 -4.93
CA ILE A 54 8.12 3.86 -4.95
C ILE A 54 6.90 4.54 -5.58
N TRP A 55 6.40 4.00 -6.70
CA TRP A 55 5.19 4.50 -7.34
C TRP A 55 4.00 4.40 -6.41
N TRP A 56 3.82 3.25 -5.74
CA TRP A 56 2.75 3.06 -4.77
C TRP A 56 2.84 4.05 -3.60
N LEU A 57 4.05 4.29 -3.07
CA LEU A 57 4.29 5.27 -2.01
C LEU A 57 3.99 6.71 -2.45
N ARG A 58 4.20 7.05 -3.73
CA ARG A 58 3.85 8.37 -4.29
C ARG A 58 2.34 8.55 -4.42
N VAL A 59 1.64 7.60 -5.02
CA VAL A 59 0.17 7.61 -5.12
C VAL A 59 -0.44 7.76 -3.73
N ALA A 60 0.09 7.02 -2.76
CA ALA A 60 -0.37 7.09 -1.38
C ALA A 60 -0.09 8.44 -0.68
N ALA A 61 0.93 9.17 -1.13
CA ALA A 61 1.24 10.51 -0.63
C ALA A 61 0.36 11.59 -1.27
N GLU A 62 0.07 11.48 -2.57
CA GLU A 62 -0.78 12.42 -3.31
C GLU A 62 -2.25 12.35 -2.89
N GLU A 63 -2.77 11.16 -2.57
CA GLU A 63 -4.15 11.00 -2.07
C GLU A 63 -4.37 11.62 -0.68
N GLY A 64 -3.30 11.73 0.13
CA GLY A 64 -3.35 12.36 1.45
C GLY A 64 -3.31 13.89 1.40
N ASP A 65 -3.02 14.48 0.24
CA ASP A 65 -2.83 15.92 0.04
C ASP A 65 -3.99 16.56 -0.75
N ARG A 66 -4.97 15.77 -1.24
CA ARG A 66 -6.20 16.34 -1.79
C ARG A 66 -7.01 16.99 -0.66
N PRO A 67 -7.20 18.32 -0.66
CA PRO A 67 -8.19 18.93 0.21
C PRO A 67 -9.57 18.34 -0.12
N PRO A 68 -10.49 18.23 0.87
CA PRO A 68 -11.85 17.79 0.58
C PRO A 68 -12.45 18.76 -0.44
N GLU A 69 -12.84 18.25 -1.61
CA GLU A 69 -13.58 19.05 -2.57
C GLU A 69 -14.96 19.33 -1.97
N GLU A 70 -15.21 20.59 -1.60
CA GLU A 70 -16.53 21.06 -1.20
C GLU A 70 -17.47 20.99 -2.41
N GLY A 71 -18.56 20.23 -2.27
CA GLY A 71 -19.67 20.13 -3.21
C GLY A 71 -20.98 19.90 -2.48
#